data_AF-A0A7J3X801-F1
#
_entry.id   AF-A0A7J3X801-F1
#
_cell.length_a   1.000
_cell.length_b   1.000
_cell.length_c   1.000
_cell.angle_alpha   90.00
_cell.angle_beta   90.00
_cell.angle_gamma   90.00
#
_symmetry.space_group_name_H-M   'P 1'
#
loop_
_entity.id
_entity.type
_entity.pdbx_description
1 polymer ?
#
loop_
_entity_poly.entity_id
_entity_poly.type
_entity_poly.pdbx_seq_one_letter_code
_entity_poly.pdbx_strand_id
1 'polypeptide(L)' 'MELDFRLPLVLERLKGFRLVVPVASPKGGVGKTTIASGVSLLLARSGVPVSLLDADFTNPT' A
#
# COMPACT_ATOMS: atom_id res chain seq x y z
N MET A 1 -13.00 22.21 -17.72
CA MET A 1 -12.11 21.14 -17.23
C MET A 1 -12.97 20.22 -16.39
N GLU A 2 -13.26 19.04 -16.90
CA GLU A 2 -14.06 18.04 -16.20
C GLU A 2 -13.23 17.50 -15.03
N LEU A 3 -13.75 17.63 -13.81
CA LEU A 3 -13.03 17.23 -12.61
C LEU A 3 -13.09 15.70 -12.49
N ASP A 4 -11.94 15.04 -12.41
CA ASP A 4 -11.89 13.59 -12.18
C ASP A 4 -12.35 13.26 -10.74
N PHE A 5 -13.59 12.77 -10.61
CA PHE A 5 -14.21 12.45 -9.33
C PHE A 5 -13.49 11.32 -8.56
N ARG A 6 -12.61 10.55 -9.20
CA ARG A 6 -11.88 9.45 -8.56
C ARG A 6 -10.88 9.95 -7.54
N LEU A 7 -10.26 11.11 -7.79
CA LEU A 7 -9.27 11.71 -6.90
C LEU A 7 -9.82 12.04 -5.50
N PRO A 8 -10.90 12.84 -5.36
CA PRO A 8 -11.47 13.14 -4.05
C PRO A 8 -11.98 11.88 -3.33
N LEU A 9 -12.48 10.89 -4.06
CA LEU A 9 -12.94 9.62 -3.48
C LEU A 9 -11.78 8.80 -2.88
N VAL A 10 -10.63 8.71 -3.57
CA VAL A 10 -9.44 8.02 -3.03
C VAL A 10 -8.95 8.72 -1.77
N LEU A 11 -8.89 10.05 -1.78
CA LEU A 11 -8.50 10.82 -0.60
C LEU A 11 -9.46 10.57 0.57
N GLU A 12 -10.77 10.53 0.33
CA GLU A 12 -11.77 10.22 1.35
C GLU A 12 -11.54 8.84 1.97
N ARG A 13 -11.28 7.81 1.15
CA ARG A 13 -11.00 6.44 1.64
C ARG A 13 -9.73 6.34 2.46
N LEU A 14 -8.73 7.19 2.18
CA LEU A 14 -7.46 7.18 2.90
C LEU A 14 -7.51 7.98 4.22
N LYS A 15 -8.52 8.82 4.47
CA LYS A 15 -8.63 9.64 5.69
C LYS A 15 -8.59 8.84 7.01
N GLY A 16 -9.05 7.59 6.99
CA GLY A 16 -9.04 6.71 8.17
C GLY A 16 -7.66 6.15 8.53
N PHE A 17 -6.67 6.25 7.65
CA PHE A 17 -5.33 5.72 7.87
C PHE A 17 -4.45 6.76 8.55
N ARG A 18 -3.93 6.41 9.73
CA ARG A 18 -2.96 7.24 10.46
C ARG A 18 -1.64 7.41 9.70
N LEU A 19 -1.27 6.40 8.93
CA LEU A 19 -0.02 6.34 8.19
C LEU A 19 -0.20 5.47 6.95
N VAL A 20 0.28 5.98 5.81
CA VAL A 20 0.38 5.22 4.55
C VAL A 20 1.87 5.15 4.18
N VAL A 21 2.39 3.94 4.00
CA VAL A 21 3.83 3.71 3.71
C VAL A 21 3.97 3.03 2.35
N PRO A 22 4.31 3.77 1.29
CA PRO A 22 4.64 3.18 0.00
C PRO A 22 5.96 2.40 0.10
N VAL A 23 5.98 1.15 -0.36
CA VAL A 23 7.20 0.34 -0.50
C VAL A 23 7.56 0.26 -1.97
N ALA A 24 8.56 1.02 -2.40
CA ALA A 24 8.94 1.15 -3.81
C ALA A 24 10.45 0.99 -4.02
N SER A 25 10.82 0.49 -5.20
CA SER A 25 12.20 0.43 -5.68
C SER A 25 12.20 0.32 -7.20
N PRO A 26 13.13 1.02 -7.90
CA PRO A 26 13.22 0.98 -9.36
C PRO A 26 13.71 -0.36 -9.90
N LYS A 27 14.23 -1.26 -9.05
CA LYS A 27 14.77 -2.56 -9.46
C LYS A 27 13.82 -3.71 -9.10
N GLY A 28 13.72 -4.69 -10.01
CA GLY A 28 13.05 -5.96 -9.76
C GLY A 28 13.85 -6.86 -8.80
N GLY A 29 13.16 -7.75 -8.07
CA GLY A 29 13.82 -8.78 -7.25
C GLY A 29 14.51 -8.30 -5.97
N VAL A 30 14.38 -7.01 -5.58
CA VAL A 30 15.00 -6.48 -4.33
C VAL A 30 14.22 -6.81 -3.06
N GLY A 31 13.14 -7.60 -3.15
CA GLY A 31 12.34 -8.01 -2.00
C GLY A 31 11.25 -7.02 -1.55
N LYS A 32 10.78 -6.10 -2.42
CA LYS A 32 9.70 -5.15 -2.09
C LYS A 32 8.47 -5.85 -1.48
N THR A 33 7.95 -6.87 -2.16
CA THR A 33 6.78 -7.65 -1.73
C THR A 33 7.06 -8.39 -0.43
N THR A 34 8.25 -8.95 -0.26
CA THR A 34 8.70 -9.60 0.98
C THR A 34 8.70 -8.62 2.16
N ILE A 35 9.26 -7.43 1.97
CA ILE A 35 9.32 -6.39 3.01
C ILE A 35 7.92 -5.89 3.33
N ALA A 36 7.11 -5.52 2.33
CA ALA A 36 5.75 -5.01 2.52
C ALA A 36 4.86 -6.03 3.25
N SER A 37 4.91 -7.30 2.84
CA SER A 37 4.13 -8.37 3.47
C SER A 37 4.63 -8.71 4.87
N GLY A 38 5.96 -8.78 5.06
CA GLY A 38 6.58 -9.09 6.35
C GLY A 38 6.29 -8.01 7.40
N VAL A 39 6.44 -6.73 7.05
CA VAL A 39 6.11 -5.62 7.95
C VAL A 39 4.63 -5.62 8.29
N SER A 40 3.75 -5.84 7.31
CA SER A 40 2.31 -5.92 7.55
C SER A 40 1.95 -7.04 8.52
N LEU A 41 2.52 -8.23 8.32
CA LEU A 41 2.29 -9.38 9.20
C LEU A 41 2.81 -9.14 10.63
N LEU A 42 4.00 -8.55 10.76
CA LEU A 42 4.58 -8.23 12.08
C LEU A 42 3.71 -7.21 12.83
N LEU A 43 3.26 -6.13 12.16
CA LEU A 43 2.37 -5.14 12.76
C LEU A 43 1.03 -5.75 13.18
N ALA A 44 0.43 -6.58 12.32
CA ALA A 44 -0.80 -7.29 12.65
C ALA A 44 -0.61 -8.19 13.88
N ARG A 45 0.49 -8.94 13.96
CA ARG A 45 0.83 -9.79 15.11
C ARG A 45 1.07 -8.99 16.40
N SER A 46 1.52 -7.75 16.29
CA SER A 46 1.65 -6.81 17.42
C SER A 46 0.34 -6.13 17.82
N GLY A 47 -0.79 -6.48 17.20
CA GLY A 47 -2.11 -5.90 17.51
C GLY A 47 -2.36 -4.54 16.86
N VAL A 48 -1.53 -4.11 15.93
CA VAL A 48 -1.73 -2.85 15.19
C VAL A 48 -2.69 -3.10 14.02
N PRO A 49 -3.79 -2.33 13.90
CA PRO A 49 -4.65 -2.38 12.72
C PRO A 49 -3.84 -2.02 11.47
N VAL A 50 -3.81 -2.92 10.51
CA VAL A 50 -3.00 -2.77 9.30
C VAL A 50 -3.81 -3.18 8.07
N SER A 51 -3.52 -2.55 6.94
CA SER A 51 -4.00 -2.97 5.63
C SER A 51 -2.83 -2.97 4.66
N LEU A 52 -2.82 -3.94 3.74
CA LEU A 52 -1.82 -4.07 2.70
C LEU A 52 -2.51 -3.89 1.34
N LEU A 53 -1.98 -2.97 0.52
CA LEU A 53 -2.39 -2.75 -0.86
C LEU A 53 -1.22 -3.15 -1.76
N ASP A 54 -1.47 -4.08 -2.68
CA ASP A 54 -0.54 -4.36 -3.77
C ASP A 54 -0.91 -3.52 -4.99
N ALA A 55 0.06 -2.77 -5.51
CA ALA A 55 -0.08 -1.90 -6.66
C ALA A 55 0.89 -2.26 -7.79
N ASP A 56 1.60 -3.40 -7.67
CA ASP A 56 2.44 -3.92 -8.76
C ASP A 56 1.58 -4.64 -9.80
N PHE A 57 0.92 -3.86 -10.66
CA PHE A 57 0.02 -4.39 -11.70
C PHE A 57 0.72 -5.24 -12.76
N THR A 58 2.03 -5.05 -12.92
CA THR A 58 2.81 -5.69 -13.98
C THR A 58 3.32 -7.08 -13.60
N ASN A 59 3.15 -7.51 -12.35
CA ASN A 59 3.76 -8.74 -11.89
C ASN A 59 3.08 -9.36 -10.66
N PRO A 60 2.27 -10.42 -10.84
CA PRO A 60 2.18 -11.46 -9.83
C PRO A 60 2.58 -12.79 -10.50
N THR A 61 3.88 -12.99 -10.72
CA THR A 61 4.43 -14.32 -11.04
C THR A 61 5.34 -14.77 -9.91
#